data_AF-A0A7S2LCS3-F1
#
_entry.id   AF-A0A7S2LCS3-F1
#
_cell.length_a   1.000
_cell.length_b   1.000
_cell.length_c   1.000
_cell.angle_alpha   90.00
_cell.angle_beta   90.00
_cell.angle_gamma   90.00
#
_symmetry.space_group_name_H-M   'P 1'
#
loop_
_entity.id
_entity.type
_entity.pdbx_description
1 polymer ?
#
loop_
_entity_poly.entity_id
_entity_poly.type
_entity_poly.pdbx_seq_one_letter_code
_entity_poly.pdbx_strand_id
1 'polypeptide(L)'
;VEPTYEEVVVIWRPAPPRKPRGRVRLLPKPTVPKLVRNVAEIFDMEYVLPPIEPPPPPPELLPFETRVFEGVTMANICAVLPKTKLVFRPADALRIDSISGLTLIAILANQKFDNPRLDLIALVSVSLWILRTFFRYSNKLARYDLLVKKFLTSKIAQKNTGAVRYITAEGGTQRARRAALIYSWMLKERLERGSLTLQNVVDDASVGIQEMMTISGDDGDNVGNTVIEG
;
A
#
# COMPACT_ATOMS: atom_id res chain seq x y z
N VAL A 1 6.23 14.87 22.77
CA VAL A 1 6.57 14.63 21.34
C VAL A 1 6.02 13.26 20.99
N GLU A 2 5.14 13.16 20.00
CA GLU A 2 4.64 11.84 19.57
C GLU A 2 5.75 11.05 18.87
N PRO A 3 5.87 9.73 19.10
CA PRO A 3 6.83 8.91 18.38
C PRO A 3 6.50 8.93 16.88
N THR A 4 7.50 9.32 16.08
CA THR A 4 7.40 9.42 14.62
C THR A 4 8.44 8.51 14.01
N TYR A 5 8.00 7.65 13.09
CA TYR A 5 8.90 6.83 12.30
C TYR A 5 9.55 7.71 11.24
N GLU A 6 10.88 7.65 11.18
CA GLU A 6 11.67 8.33 10.16
C GLU A 6 11.30 7.79 8.77
N GLU A 7 11.22 6.47 8.64
CA GLU A 7 10.88 5.79 7.40
C GLU A 7 9.95 4.58 7.65
N VAL A 8 8.96 4.39 6.77
CA VAL A 8 8.06 3.24 6.74
C VAL A 8 8.00 2.68 5.33
N VAL A 9 8.50 1.45 5.17
CA VAL A 9 8.46 0.72 3.90
C VAL A 9 7.27 -0.22 3.91
N VAL A 10 6.38 -0.08 2.92
CA VAL A 10 5.22 -0.96 2.75
C VAL A 10 5.39 -1.75 1.47
N ILE A 11 5.44 -3.08 1.60
CA ILE A 11 5.51 -4.04 0.50
C ILE A 11 4.23 -4.87 0.57
N TRP A 12 3.46 -4.88 -0.50
CA TRP A 12 2.27 -5.73 -0.57
C TRP A 12 2.05 -6.28 -1.96
N ARG A 13 1.27 -7.35 -2.00
CA ARG A 13 0.73 -7.89 -3.24
C ARG A 13 -0.73 -7.45 -3.36
N PRO A 14 -1.13 -6.79 -4.46
CA PRO A 14 -2.53 -6.48 -4.67
C PRO A 14 -3.33 -7.78 -4.73
N ALA A 15 -4.51 -7.80 -4.10
CA ALA A 15 -5.40 -8.94 -4.21
C ALA A 15 -5.96 -8.99 -5.64
N PRO A 16 -6.07 -10.18 -6.27
CA PRO A 16 -6.69 -10.29 -7.58
C PRO A 16 -8.09 -9.69 -7.52
N PRO A 17 -8.53 -8.96 -8.58
CA PRO A 17 -9.86 -8.38 -8.61
C PRO A 17 -10.86 -9.51 -8.36
N ARG A 18 -11.65 -9.39 -7.28
CA ARG A 18 -12.74 -10.32 -7.03
C ARG A 18 -13.66 -10.25 -8.25
N LYS A 19 -13.68 -11.30 -9.07
CA LYS A 19 -14.69 -11.41 -10.13
C LYS A 19 -16.04 -11.14 -9.48
N PRO A 20 -16.84 -10.18 -10.00
CA PRO A 20 -18.18 -9.98 -9.49
C PRO A 20 -18.83 -11.35 -9.52
N ARG A 21 -19.41 -11.80 -8.40
CA ARG A 21 -20.22 -13.02 -8.37
C ARG A 21 -21.37 -12.77 -9.34
N GLY A 22 -21.14 -13.12 -10.60
CA GLY A 22 -22.14 -13.08 -11.64
C GLY A 22 -23.29 -13.92 -11.11
N ARG A 23 -24.46 -13.31 -11.05
CA ARG A 23 -25.71 -13.90 -10.57
C ARG A 23 -26.26 -14.91 -11.62
N VAL A 24 -25.37 -15.65 -12.29
CA VAL A 24 -25.68 -16.52 -13.44
C VAL A 24 -24.88 -17.81 -13.36
N ARG A 25 -25.48 -18.82 -12.74
CA ARG A 25 -25.70 -20.18 -13.28
C ARG A 25 -26.40 -21.01 -12.20
N LEU A 26 -27.72 -20.87 -12.16
CA LEU A 26 -28.64 -21.82 -11.54
C LEU A 26 -28.58 -23.10 -12.38
N LEU A 27 -27.65 -23.99 -12.05
CA LEU A 27 -27.65 -25.43 -12.32
C LEU A 27 -26.30 -25.95 -11.81
N PRO A 28 -26.25 -26.72 -10.71
CA PRO A 28 -25.04 -27.44 -10.37
C PRO A 28 -24.73 -28.38 -11.53
N LYS A 29 -23.58 -28.21 -12.20
CA LYS A 29 -23.11 -29.21 -13.17
C LYS A 29 -23.06 -30.56 -12.44
N PRO A 30 -23.64 -31.64 -13.00
CA PRO A 30 -23.65 -32.94 -12.35
C PRO A 30 -22.21 -33.40 -12.16
N THR A 31 -21.72 -33.32 -10.93
CA THR A 31 -20.39 -33.78 -10.58
C THR A 31 -20.52 -35.26 -10.30
N VAL A 32 -20.18 -36.08 -11.29
CA VAL A 32 -20.14 -37.54 -11.13
C VAL A 32 -19.16 -37.90 -9.98
N PRO A 33 -19.57 -38.74 -9.02
CA PRO A 33 -18.69 -39.20 -7.94
C PRO A 33 -17.45 -39.91 -8.50
N LYS A 34 -16.30 -39.76 -7.84
CA LYS A 34 -15.02 -40.37 -8.27
C LYS A 34 -15.12 -41.89 -8.48
N LEU A 35 -15.94 -42.57 -7.67
CA LEU A 35 -16.18 -44.01 -7.79
C LEU A 35 -16.78 -44.40 -9.14
N VAL A 36 -17.76 -43.64 -9.64
CA VAL A 36 -18.43 -43.92 -10.92
C VAL A 36 -17.45 -43.74 -12.09
N ARG A 37 -16.51 -42.80 -11.96
CA ARG A 37 -15.45 -42.62 -12.95
C ARG A 37 -14.45 -43.76 -12.96
N ASN A 38 -13.98 -44.19 -11.79
CA ASN A 38 -13.05 -45.31 -11.68
C ASN A 38 -13.69 -46.59 -12.24
N VAL A 39 -14.99 -46.79 -12.00
CA VAL A 39 -15.73 -47.91 -12.58
C VAL A 39 -15.86 -47.74 -14.10
N ALA A 40 -16.18 -46.55 -14.61
CA ALA A 40 -16.25 -46.32 -16.04
C ALA A 40 -14.91 -46.52 -16.76
N GLU A 41 -13.79 -46.15 -16.13
CA GLU A 41 -12.42 -46.41 -16.61
C GLU A 41 -12.12 -47.92 -16.64
N ILE A 42 -12.52 -48.67 -15.61
CA ILE A 42 -12.38 -50.13 -15.58
C ILE A 42 -13.19 -50.83 -16.69
N PHE A 43 -14.31 -50.23 -17.12
CA PHE A 43 -15.22 -50.78 -18.12
C PHE A 43 -15.17 -50.06 -19.49
N ASP A 44 -14.13 -49.26 -19.77
CA ASP A 44 -13.98 -48.48 -21.03
C ASP A 44 -15.21 -47.61 -21.40
N MET A 45 -15.99 -47.15 -20.42
CA MET A 45 -17.21 -46.34 -20.59
C MET A 45 -16.96 -44.83 -20.45
N GLU A 46 -15.72 -44.38 -20.68
CA GLU A 46 -15.29 -42.99 -20.50
C GLU A 46 -16.03 -42.01 -21.41
N TYR A 47 -16.50 -42.47 -22.57
CA TYR A 47 -17.27 -41.68 -23.54
C TYR A 47 -18.65 -41.22 -23.03
N VAL A 48 -19.18 -41.85 -21.97
CA VAL A 48 -20.48 -41.50 -21.35
C VAL A 48 -20.32 -40.35 -20.35
N LEU A 49 -19.10 -40.07 -19.89
CA LEU A 49 -18.84 -39.10 -18.85
C LEU A 49 -18.53 -37.71 -19.45
N PRO A 50 -18.98 -36.62 -18.78
CA PRO A 50 -18.64 -35.28 -19.23
C PRO A 50 -17.12 -35.06 -19.17
N PRO A 51 -16.52 -34.43 -20.20
CA PRO A 51 -15.08 -34.15 -20.24
C PRO A 51 -14.59 -33.43 -18.99
N ILE A 52 -13.39 -33.79 -18.53
CA ILE A 52 -12.72 -33.13 -17.42
C ILE A 52 -12.31 -31.74 -17.90
N GLU A 53 -12.96 -30.69 -17.38
CA GLU A 53 -12.42 -29.34 -17.53
C GLU A 53 -11.04 -29.31 -16.86
N PRO A 54 -9.97 -28.87 -17.56
CA PRO A 54 -8.67 -28.75 -16.95
C PRO A 54 -8.78 -27.87 -15.69
N PRO A 55 -7.99 -28.16 -14.65
CA PRO A 55 -8.00 -27.34 -13.45
C PRO A 55 -7.80 -25.88 -13.86
N PRO A 56 -8.55 -24.94 -13.25
CA PRO A 56 -8.38 -23.53 -13.57
C PRO A 56 -6.89 -23.18 -13.43
N PRO A 57 -6.33 -22.40 -14.36
CA PRO A 57 -4.92 -22.03 -14.29
C PRO A 57 -4.63 -21.42 -12.93
N PRO A 58 -3.42 -21.66 -12.36
CA PRO A 58 -3.01 -21.04 -11.11
C PRO A 58 -3.29 -19.53 -11.18
N PRO A 59 -3.81 -18.92 -10.10
CA PRO A 59 -4.11 -17.50 -10.10
C PRO A 59 -2.84 -16.73 -10.48
N GLU A 60 -2.89 -15.99 -11.59
CA GLU A 60 -1.80 -15.14 -12.05
C GLU A 60 -1.35 -14.25 -10.89
N LEU A 61 -0.08 -14.41 -10.50
CA LEU A 61 0.49 -13.67 -9.39
C LEU A 61 0.70 -12.23 -9.84
N LEU A 62 -0.12 -11.32 -9.31
CA LEU A 62 0.06 -9.90 -9.57
C LEU A 62 1.43 -9.42 -9.05
N PRO A 63 2.07 -8.46 -9.75
CA PRO A 63 3.36 -7.92 -9.35
C PRO A 63 3.27 -7.26 -7.96
N PHE A 64 4.38 -7.27 -7.23
CA PHE A 64 4.47 -6.59 -5.94
C PHE A 64 4.45 -5.08 -6.13
N GLU A 65 3.73 -4.38 -5.26
CA GLU A 65 3.79 -2.93 -5.13
C GLU A 65 4.60 -2.55 -3.90
N THR A 66 5.46 -1.55 -4.04
CA THR A 66 6.30 -1.03 -2.96
C THR A 66 6.11 0.48 -2.83
N ARG A 67 5.98 0.96 -1.60
CA ARG A 67 5.94 2.40 -1.28
C ARG A 67 6.78 2.68 -0.05
N VAL A 68 7.54 3.77 -0.13
CA VAL A 68 8.33 4.28 0.98
C VAL A 68 7.68 5.57 1.46
N PHE A 69 7.48 5.66 2.77
CA PHE A 69 6.89 6.83 3.43
C PHE A 69 7.85 7.40 4.46
N GLU A 70 7.93 8.74 4.55
CA GLU A 70 8.83 9.44 5.47
C GLU A 70 8.07 10.22 6.55
N GLY A 71 8.57 10.20 7.79
CA GLY A 71 8.03 11.01 8.89
C GLY A 71 6.57 10.68 9.23
N VAL A 72 6.26 9.39 9.37
CA VAL A 72 4.91 8.88 9.69
C VAL A 72 4.74 8.82 11.20
N THR A 73 3.75 9.52 11.75
CA THR A 73 3.45 9.44 13.19
C THR A 73 2.87 8.08 13.55
N MET A 74 3.14 7.61 14.77
CA MET A 74 2.63 6.32 15.27
C MET A 74 1.10 6.20 15.12
N ALA A 75 0.37 7.27 15.41
CA ALA A 75 -1.10 7.33 15.27
C ALA A 75 -1.58 7.12 13.82
N ASN A 76 -0.76 7.48 12.83
CA ASN A 76 -1.11 7.47 11.41
C ASN A 76 -0.58 6.25 10.65
N ILE A 77 0.08 5.28 11.30
CA ILE A 77 0.56 4.04 10.63
C ILE A 77 -0.60 3.33 9.92
N CYS A 78 -1.76 3.25 10.58
CA CYS A 78 -2.94 2.63 10.01
C CYS A 78 -3.43 3.35 8.75
N ALA A 79 -3.06 4.60 8.47
CA ALA A 79 -3.43 5.25 7.22
C ALA A 79 -2.56 4.79 6.03
N VAL A 80 -1.35 4.30 6.30
CA VAL A 80 -0.33 3.96 5.29
C VAL A 80 -0.51 2.52 4.75
N LEU A 81 -1.18 1.66 5.51
CA LEU A 81 -1.40 0.26 5.14
C LEU A 81 -2.41 0.12 3.98
N PRO A 82 -2.24 -0.85 3.07
CA PRO A 82 -3.07 -1.00 1.87
C PRO A 82 -4.50 -1.52 2.15
N LYS A 83 -4.76 -2.11 3.33
CA LYS A 83 -6.04 -2.75 3.67
C LYS A 83 -6.90 -1.94 4.63
N THR A 84 -6.34 -0.92 5.25
CA THR A 84 -7.02 -0.11 6.24
C THR A 84 -7.85 0.94 5.53
N LYS A 85 -9.12 0.61 5.30
CA LYS A 85 -10.12 1.66 5.10
C LYS A 85 -10.04 2.53 6.35
N LEU A 86 -9.61 3.78 6.22
CA LEU A 86 -9.66 4.74 7.31
C LEU A 86 -11.10 4.70 7.86
N VAL A 87 -11.27 4.17 9.08
CA VAL A 87 -12.59 3.87 9.64
C VAL A 87 -13.18 5.18 10.15
N PHE A 88 -13.56 6.03 9.22
CA PHE A 88 -14.56 7.04 9.46
C PHE A 88 -15.68 6.79 8.47
N ARG A 89 -16.85 6.45 9.02
CA ARG A 89 -18.06 6.19 8.25
C ARG A 89 -18.85 7.50 8.22
N PRO A 90 -18.64 8.40 7.25
CA PRO A 90 -19.54 9.55 7.08
C PRO A 90 -21.00 9.09 6.91
N ALA A 91 -21.19 7.87 6.40
CA ALA A 91 -22.48 7.19 6.36
C ALA A 91 -23.13 6.97 7.74
N ASP A 92 -22.37 6.81 8.82
CA ASP A 92 -22.94 6.69 10.17
C ASP A 92 -23.44 8.04 10.70
N ALA A 93 -22.71 9.12 10.40
CA ALA A 93 -23.19 10.46 10.70
C ALA A 93 -24.46 10.79 9.90
N LEU A 94 -24.53 10.36 8.63
CA LEU A 94 -25.74 10.49 7.81
C LEU A 94 -26.91 9.68 8.34
N ARG A 95 -26.68 8.45 8.84
CA ARG A 95 -27.74 7.62 9.43
C ARG A 95 -28.35 8.28 10.67
N ILE A 96 -27.50 8.78 11.57
CA ILE A 96 -27.95 9.44 12.80
C ILE A 96 -28.73 10.73 12.45
N ASP A 97 -28.25 11.49 11.46
CA ASP A 97 -28.92 12.72 11.04
C ASP A 97 -30.21 12.46 10.25
N SER A 98 -30.26 11.41 9.42
CA SER A 98 -31.48 11.03 8.70
C SER A 98 -32.57 10.55 9.63
N ILE A 99 -32.22 9.81 10.69
CA ILE A 99 -33.18 9.39 11.72
C ILE A 99 -33.71 10.63 12.45
N SER A 100 -32.82 11.56 12.82
CA SER A 100 -33.21 12.82 13.47
C SER A 100 -34.13 13.68 12.58
N GLY A 101 -33.83 13.77 11.28
CA GLY A 101 -34.67 14.45 10.29
C GLY A 101 -36.03 13.79 10.10
N LEU A 102 -36.07 12.46 9.98
CA LEU A 102 -37.33 11.71 9.89
C LEU A 102 -38.19 11.91 11.13
N THR A 103 -37.57 11.88 12.32
CA THR A 103 -38.30 12.14 13.57
C THR A 103 -38.82 13.58 13.65
N LEU A 104 -38.06 14.56 13.17
CA LEU A 104 -38.48 15.96 13.14
C LEU A 104 -39.64 16.17 12.14
N ILE A 105 -39.56 15.59 10.94
CA ILE A 105 -40.63 15.63 9.94
C ILE A 105 -41.89 14.93 10.47
N ALA A 106 -41.75 13.79 11.15
CA ALA A 106 -42.88 13.08 11.74
C ALA A 106 -43.56 13.90 12.85
N ILE A 107 -42.80 14.63 13.67
CA ILE A 107 -43.35 15.54 14.68
C ILE A 107 -44.07 16.72 14.02
N LEU A 108 -43.47 17.33 12.99
CA LEU A 108 -44.08 18.43 12.24
C LEU A 108 -45.35 18.00 11.50
N ALA A 109 -45.37 16.81 10.90
CA ALA A 109 -46.53 16.26 10.20
C ALA A 109 -47.68 15.90 11.15
N ASN A 110 -47.37 15.56 12.40
CA ASN A 110 -48.37 15.26 13.42
C ASN A 110 -48.94 16.53 14.08
N GLN A 111 -48.30 17.68 13.87
CA GLN A 111 -48.76 18.96 14.39
C GLN A 111 -49.68 19.62 13.37
N LYS A 112 -51.00 19.61 13.62
CA LYS A 112 -51.96 20.38 12.83
C LYS A 112 -51.66 21.87 12.99
N PHE A 113 -51.04 22.47 11.99
CA PHE A 113 -50.79 23.90 11.95
C PHE A 113 -52.00 24.62 11.33
N ASP A 114 -52.87 25.18 12.16
CA ASP A 114 -54.02 25.98 11.69
C ASP A 114 -53.64 27.43 11.32
N ASN A 115 -52.38 27.84 11.51
CA ASN A 115 -51.95 29.23 11.32
C ASN A 115 -50.75 29.34 10.35
N PRO A 116 -50.85 30.13 9.26
CA PRO A 116 -49.81 30.24 8.23
C PRO A 116 -48.49 30.81 8.75
N ARG A 117 -48.49 31.51 9.88
CA ARG A 117 -47.26 32.01 10.51
C ARG A 117 -46.42 30.89 11.11
N LEU A 118 -47.05 29.85 11.67
CA LEU A 118 -46.32 28.70 12.21
C LEU A 118 -45.72 27.85 11.09
N ASP A 119 -46.41 27.73 9.96
CA ASP A 119 -45.92 27.00 8.79
C ASP A 119 -44.66 27.66 8.20
N LEU A 120 -44.64 28.99 8.10
CA LEU A 120 -43.46 29.74 7.64
C LEU A 120 -42.25 29.56 8.57
N ILE A 121 -42.46 29.56 9.89
CA ILE A 121 -41.39 29.32 10.88
C ILE A 121 -40.90 27.87 10.80
N ALA A 122 -41.80 26.91 10.61
CA ALA A 122 -41.45 25.50 10.43
C ALA A 122 -40.59 25.30 9.16
N LEU A 123 -40.97 25.90 8.03
CA LEU A 123 -40.22 25.85 6.78
C LEU A 123 -38.81 26.45 6.95
N VAL A 124 -38.71 27.60 7.63
CA VAL A 124 -37.41 28.23 7.91
C VAL A 124 -36.56 27.36 8.83
N SER A 125 -37.14 26.73 9.85
CA SER A 125 -36.43 25.82 10.76
C SER A 125 -35.87 24.60 10.03
N VAL A 126 -36.68 23.98 9.15
CA VAL A 126 -36.25 22.83 8.33
C VAL A 126 -35.16 23.21 7.35
N SER A 127 -35.28 24.36 6.68
CA SER A 127 -34.27 24.82 5.72
C SER A 127 -32.92 25.15 6.40
N LEU A 128 -32.94 25.77 7.58
CA LEU A 128 -31.74 26.00 8.42
C LEU A 128 -31.12 24.68 8.90
N TRP A 129 -31.94 23.69 9.25
CA TRP A 129 -31.47 22.36 9.64
C TRP A 129 -30.76 21.64 8.47
N ILE A 130 -31.37 21.63 7.28
CA ILE A 130 -30.77 21.06 6.06
C ILE A 130 -29.44 21.74 5.73
N LEU A 131 -29.41 23.08 5.79
CA LEU A 131 -28.21 23.86 5.48
C LEU A 131 -27.09 23.59 6.49
N ARG A 132 -27.42 23.47 7.78
CA ARG A 132 -26.47 23.07 8.85
C ARG A 132 -25.91 21.68 8.60
N THR A 133 -26.74 20.73 8.20
CA THR A 133 -26.32 19.36 7.83
C THR A 133 -25.38 19.37 6.64
N PHE A 134 -25.73 20.11 5.58
CA PHE A 134 -24.90 20.24 4.38
C PHE A 134 -23.53 20.84 4.68
N PHE A 135 -23.46 21.92 5.46
CA PHE A 135 -22.19 22.53 5.86
C PHE A 135 -21.34 21.61 6.73
N ARG A 136 -21.94 20.87 7.68
CA ARG A 136 -21.20 19.85 8.46
C ARG A 136 -20.64 18.74 7.59
N TYR A 137 -21.43 18.27 6.62
CA TYR A 137 -21.02 17.22 5.71
C TYR A 137 -19.88 17.69 4.79
N SER A 138 -20.03 18.88 4.20
CA SER A 138 -19.01 19.49 3.33
C SER A 138 -17.69 19.73 4.07
N ASN A 139 -17.72 20.29 5.28
CA ASN A 139 -16.51 20.49 6.08
C ASN A 139 -15.81 19.18 6.46
N LYS A 140 -16.58 18.13 6.78
CA LYS A 140 -16.00 16.81 7.07
C LYS A 140 -15.37 16.22 5.81
N LEU A 141 -16.04 16.27 4.65
CA LEU A 141 -15.49 15.81 3.37
C LEU A 141 -14.22 16.56 2.97
N ALA A 142 -14.20 17.89 3.07
CA ALA A 142 -13.03 18.70 2.75
C ALA A 142 -11.85 18.35 3.66
N ARG A 143 -12.11 18.12 4.96
CA ARG A 143 -11.08 17.66 5.90
C ARG A 143 -10.59 16.25 5.55
N TYR A 144 -11.44 15.34 5.09
CA TYR A 144 -11.01 14.01 4.62
C TYR A 144 -10.13 14.10 3.37
N ASP A 145 -10.47 14.95 2.42
CA ASP A 145 -9.72 15.07 1.17
C ASP A 145 -8.32 15.65 1.42
N LEU A 146 -8.26 16.71 2.23
CA LEU A 146 -7.00 17.31 2.65
C LEU A 146 -6.18 16.39 3.55
N LEU A 147 -6.81 15.63 4.44
CA LEU A 147 -6.07 14.76 5.34
C LEU A 147 -5.56 13.51 4.61
N VAL A 148 -6.41 12.83 3.84
CA VAL A 148 -6.02 11.57 3.21
C VAL A 148 -5.20 11.81 1.95
N LYS A 149 -5.69 12.59 0.98
CA LYS A 149 -4.95 12.75 -0.28
C LYS A 149 -3.69 13.58 -0.08
N LYS A 150 -3.77 14.67 0.66
CA LYS A 150 -2.62 15.57 0.87
C LYS A 150 -1.59 15.00 1.83
N PHE A 151 -1.97 14.37 2.96
CA PHE A 151 -0.96 13.77 3.85
C PHE A 151 -0.35 12.50 3.26
N LEU A 152 -1.14 11.57 2.70
CA LEU A 152 -0.51 10.38 2.13
C LEU A 152 0.39 10.74 0.96
N THR A 153 -0.02 11.69 0.11
CA THR A 153 0.82 12.10 -1.03
C THR A 153 2.07 12.84 -0.57
N SER A 154 1.97 13.73 0.42
CA SER A 154 3.14 14.46 0.92
C SER A 154 4.13 13.58 1.66
N LYS A 155 3.67 12.44 2.20
CA LYS A 155 4.50 11.51 2.94
C LYS A 155 5.13 10.42 2.08
N ILE A 156 4.78 10.30 0.80
CA ILE A 156 5.39 9.33 -0.11
C ILE A 156 6.71 9.89 -0.63
N ALA A 157 7.81 9.23 -0.30
CA ALA A 157 9.12 9.55 -0.85
C ALA A 157 9.35 8.86 -2.20
N GLN A 158 9.08 7.56 -2.27
CA GLN A 158 9.39 6.72 -3.44
C GLN A 158 8.25 5.72 -3.72
N LYS A 159 8.04 5.42 -5.01
CA LYS A 159 7.06 4.40 -5.47
C LYS A 159 7.73 3.34 -6.34
N ASN A 160 7.31 2.08 -6.18
CA ASN A 160 7.66 0.92 -7.00
C ASN A 160 9.17 0.86 -7.33
N THR A 161 9.54 1.04 -8.60
CA THR A 161 10.94 0.95 -9.05
C THR A 161 11.86 1.92 -8.33
N GLY A 162 11.40 3.14 -8.04
CA GLY A 162 12.18 4.11 -7.27
C GLY A 162 12.40 3.66 -5.82
N ALA A 163 11.37 3.05 -5.21
CA ALA A 163 11.46 2.51 -3.86
C ALA A 163 12.45 1.35 -3.77
N VAL A 164 12.45 0.46 -4.77
CA VAL A 164 13.41 -0.65 -4.81
C VAL A 164 14.84 -0.13 -4.94
N ARG A 165 15.09 0.82 -5.85
CA ARG A 165 16.42 1.44 -6.03
C ARG A 165 16.91 2.12 -4.75
N TYR A 166 16.01 2.84 -4.08
CA TYR A 166 16.30 3.50 -2.80
C TYR A 166 16.69 2.48 -1.73
N ILE A 167 15.89 1.42 -1.51
CA ILE A 167 16.18 0.38 -0.53
C ILE A 167 17.51 -0.33 -0.84
N THR A 168 17.80 -0.59 -2.12
CA THR A 168 19.09 -1.20 -2.50
C THR A 168 20.27 -0.27 -2.24
N ALA A 169 20.13 1.02 -2.50
CA ALA A 169 21.16 2.02 -2.25
C ALA A 169 21.41 2.18 -0.75
N GLU A 170 20.35 2.33 0.06
CA GLU A 170 20.46 2.41 1.52
C GLU A 170 21.03 1.12 2.12
N GLY A 171 20.61 -0.04 1.60
CA GLY A 171 21.20 -1.33 1.98
C GLY A 171 22.70 -1.41 1.66
N GLY A 172 23.12 -0.87 0.52
CA GLY A 172 24.54 -0.74 0.14
C GLY A 172 25.30 0.15 1.12
N THR A 173 24.78 1.34 1.42
CA THR A 173 25.36 2.30 2.38
C THR A 173 25.48 1.70 3.78
N GLN A 174 24.47 0.96 4.25
CA GLN A 174 24.52 0.30 5.55
C GLN A 174 25.58 -0.81 5.61
N ARG A 175 25.74 -1.60 4.53
CA ARG A 175 26.79 -2.61 4.45
C ARG A 175 28.18 -1.98 4.46
N ALA A 176 28.37 -0.90 3.70
CA ALA A 176 29.62 -0.14 3.68
C ALA A 176 29.96 0.45 5.06
N ARG A 177 28.98 1.06 5.74
CA ARG A 177 29.16 1.58 7.11
C ARG A 177 29.55 0.48 8.10
N ARG A 178 28.91 -0.69 8.03
CA ARG A 178 29.25 -1.84 8.88
C ARG A 178 30.67 -2.34 8.61
N ALA A 179 31.07 -2.46 7.35
CA ALA A 179 32.43 -2.84 6.98
C ALA A 179 33.46 -1.82 7.48
N ALA A 180 33.19 -0.52 7.32
CA ALA A 180 34.06 0.54 7.81
C ALA A 180 34.22 0.53 9.34
N LEU A 181 33.14 0.24 10.08
CA LEU A 181 33.20 0.10 11.54
C LEU A 181 34.01 -1.13 11.97
N ILE A 182 33.88 -2.26 11.28
CA ILE A 182 34.68 -3.46 11.56
C ILE A 182 36.15 -3.18 11.26
N TYR A 183 36.44 -2.52 10.13
CA TYR A 183 37.79 -2.14 9.75
C TYR A 183 38.43 -1.20 10.78
N SER A 184 37.71 -0.15 11.21
CA SER A 184 38.23 0.78 12.22
C SER A 184 38.43 0.11 13.58
N TRP A 185 37.59 -0.85 13.94
CA TRP A 185 37.75 -1.65 15.16
C TRP A 185 38.98 -2.56 15.08
N MET A 186 39.16 -3.27 13.96
CA MET A 186 40.33 -4.13 13.72
C MET A 186 41.63 -3.30 13.71
N LEU A 187 41.59 -2.10 13.13
CA LEU A 187 42.72 -1.18 13.09
C LEU A 187 43.12 -0.73 14.50
N LYS A 188 42.13 -0.36 15.32
CA LYS A 188 42.35 0.02 16.72
C LYS A 188 42.98 -1.12 17.51
N GLU A 189 42.47 -2.35 17.36
CA GLU A 189 43.02 -3.52 18.04
C GLU A 189 44.47 -3.82 17.62
N ARG A 190 44.79 -3.67 16.33
CA ARG A 190 46.14 -3.92 15.82
C ARG A 190 47.15 -2.84 16.27
N LEU A 191 46.68 -1.61 16.46
CA LEU A 191 47.45 -0.49 17.02
C LEU A 191 47.72 -0.69 18.52
N GLU A 192 46.71 -1.11 19.29
CA GLU A 192 46.83 -1.42 20.72
C GLU A 192 47.76 -2.61 20.99
N ARG A 193 47.79 -3.60 20.08
CA ARG A 193 48.71 -4.74 20.12
C ARG A 193 50.15 -4.40 19.67
N GLY A 194 50.44 -3.14 19.29
CA GLY A 194 51.76 -2.70 18.85
C GLY A 194 52.23 -3.28 17.51
N SER A 195 51.33 -3.92 16.74
CA SER A 195 51.65 -4.57 15.47
C SER A 195 51.63 -3.61 14.27
N LEU A 196 51.08 -2.40 14.43
CA LEU A 196 51.04 -1.36 13.39
C LEU A 196 51.38 0.01 13.98
N THR A 197 52.29 0.73 13.33
CA THR A 197 52.50 2.17 13.48
C THR A 197 51.54 2.95 12.59
N LEU A 198 51.17 4.18 12.97
CA LEU A 198 50.24 5.03 12.21
C LEU A 198 50.68 5.28 10.76
N GLN A 199 51.99 5.29 10.48
CA GLN A 199 52.53 5.43 9.13
C GLN A 199 52.12 4.29 8.21
N ASN A 200 52.20 3.05 8.68
CA ASN A 200 51.84 1.87 7.88
C ASN A 200 50.35 1.87 7.49
N VAL A 201 49.50 2.50 8.31
CA VAL A 201 48.05 2.65 8.04
C VAL A 201 47.79 3.70 6.96
N VAL A 202 48.51 4.82 7.03
CA VAL A 202 48.40 5.88 6.02
C VAL A 202 48.89 5.37 4.67
N ASP A 203 49.97 4.57 4.67
CA ASP A 203 50.51 3.95 3.47
C ASP A 203 49.51 2.94 2.87
N ASP A 204 48.94 2.03 3.67
CA ASP A 204 47.92 1.07 3.21
C ASP A 204 46.66 1.78 2.65
N ALA A 205 46.22 2.85 3.30
CA ALA A 205 45.07 3.63 2.85
C ALA A 205 45.36 4.39 1.55
N SER A 206 46.58 4.90 1.38
CA SER A 206 46.99 5.59 0.15
C SER A 206 47.04 4.64 -1.05
N VAL A 207 47.51 3.40 -0.84
CA VAL A 207 47.56 2.35 -1.87
C VAL A 207 46.14 1.93 -2.26
N GLY A 208 45.26 1.69 -1.29
CA GLY A 208 43.87 1.32 -1.57
C GLY A 208 43.07 2.41 -2.30
N ILE A 209 43.29 3.69 -1.98
CA ILE A 209 42.65 4.82 -2.68
C ILE A 209 43.16 4.92 -4.13
N GLN A 210 44.45 4.66 -4.34
CA GLN A 210 45.06 4.71 -5.67
C GLN A 210 44.54 3.57 -6.57
N GLU A 211 44.36 2.36 -6.02
CA GLU A 211 43.72 1.24 -6.72
C GLU A 211 42.24 1.50 -7.05
N MET A 212 41.48 2.15 -6.15
CA MET A 212 40.09 2.51 -6.46
C MET A 212 39.98 3.57 -7.54
N MET A 213 40.90 4.55 -7.58
CA MET A 213 40.93 5.57 -8.63
C MET A 213 41.30 5.00 -10.00
N THR A 214 42.18 3.99 -10.07
CA THR A 214 42.50 3.32 -11.34
C THR A 214 41.36 2.44 -11.84
N ILE A 215 40.64 1.76 -10.94
CA ILE A 215 39.47 0.93 -11.31
C ILE A 215 38.28 1.79 -11.75
N SER A 216 38.04 2.93 -11.10
CA SER A 216 36.95 3.84 -11.48
C SER A 216 37.22 4.62 -12.79
N GLY A 217 38.46 4.63 -13.29
CA GLY A 217 38.84 5.28 -14.55
C GLY A 217 38.61 4.44 -15.81
N ASP A 218 38.35 3.13 -15.67
CA ASP A 218 38.22 2.19 -16.81
C ASP A 218 36.78 2.06 -17.33
N ASP A 219 35.77 2.44 -16.53
CA ASP A 219 34.35 2.36 -16.90
C ASP A 219 33.88 3.54 -17.80
N GLY A 220 34.76 4.48 -18.14
CA GLY A 220 34.43 5.70 -18.90
C GLY A 220 34.58 5.61 -20.43
N ASP A 221 35.35 4.65 -20.96
CA ASP A 221 35.83 4.71 -22.36
C ASP A 221 35.23 3.65 -23.30
N ASN A 222 34.28 2.82 -22.84
CA ASN A 222 33.72 1.72 -23.65
C ASN A 222 32.24 1.89 -24.06
N VAL A 223 31.82 3.12 -24.35
CA VAL A 223 30.55 3.41 -25.07
C VAL A 223 30.88 4.05 -26.42
N GLY A 224 31.33 3.23 -27.37
CA GLY A 224 31.66 3.74 -28.70
C GLY A 224 32.29 2.73 -29.66
N ASN A 225 31.55 1.67 -30.01
CA ASN A 225 31.51 1.06 -31.36
C ASN A 225 30.98 -0.37 -31.29
N THR A 226 29.67 -0.52 -31.47
CA THR A 226 29.11 -1.72 -32.10
C THR A 226 28.43 -1.27 -33.38
N VAL A 227 29.22 -1.30 -34.45
CA VAL A 227 28.74 -1.28 -35.84
C VAL A 227 28.00 -2.61 -36.05
N ILE A 228 26.71 -2.52 -36.37
CA ILE A 228 25.91 -3.65 -36.83
C ILE A 228 26.24 -3.84 -38.32
N GLU A 229 27.05 -4.85 -38.63
CA GLU A 229 27.07 -5.50 -39.95
C GLU A 229 26.50 -6.91 -39.78
N GLY A 230 25.49 -7.25 -40.59
CA GLY A 230 24.90 -8.60 -40.69
C GLY A 230 23.41 -8.64 -40.38
#